data_AF-A0A951SFV2-F1
#
_entry.id   AF-A0A951SFV2-F1
#
_cell.length_a   1.000
_cell.length_b   1.000
_cell.length_c   1.000
_cell.angle_alpha   90.00
_cell.angle_beta   90.00
_cell.angle_gamma   90.00
#
_symmetry.space_group_name_H-M   'P 1'
#
loop_
_entity.id
_entity.type
_entity.pdbx_description
1 polymer ?
#
loop_
_entity_poly.entity_id
_entity_poly.type
_entity_poly.pdbx_seq_one_letter_code
_entity_poly.pdbx_strand_id
1 'polypeptide(L)'
;MTGSKPLVCWFHECDKNSVPLVGGKCASLGEMINAGIRVPPGFAVTTAGYQRFYDEAGLGPKVEAVLAALQSDDLDALEAASQEIRALVETAPFSIEFEDEIAEHYRRLSNHCYVPAVPVAVRSSATAEDLPGASFAGQQDTFLWIRGVDDLLVYVKKCFSSLFTGRAIAYRNRMGFAHNQVAISVGVQKMANSSTAGVMFTINPSNGDRSTIVINSNFGFGESVVSGEVTPDEFVINKVSLELLRRSIPRKEVYYAVDRETQRTKRLDVPLERQTVQSIVDEDLTELARLGKVIESHYGCPMDVEWAVDNDMPAEGKVFILQARPETVWSAKKKESVSSGQQDALSHILASMMAGKKLH
;
A
#
# COMPACT_ATOMS: atom_id res chain seq x y z
N MET A 1 -33.84 -9.76 -4.15
CA MET A 1 -33.65 -8.37 -3.70
C MET A 1 -32.29 -7.93 -4.22
N THR A 2 -32.26 -7.16 -5.31
CA THR A 2 -31.02 -6.57 -5.83
C THR A 2 -30.61 -5.47 -4.86
N GLY A 3 -29.88 -5.83 -3.81
CA GLY A 3 -29.39 -4.89 -2.81
C GLY A 3 -28.51 -3.85 -3.50
N SER A 4 -28.79 -2.57 -3.26
CA SER A 4 -27.90 -1.48 -3.66
C SER A 4 -26.50 -1.77 -3.11
N LYS A 5 -25.46 -1.60 -3.93
CA LYS A 5 -24.07 -1.76 -3.46
C LYS A 5 -23.78 -0.70 -2.39
N PRO A 6 -23.05 -1.03 -1.31
CA PRO A 6 -22.77 -0.08 -0.25
C PRO A 6 -21.85 1.04 -0.76
N LEU A 7 -22.06 2.28 -0.31
CA LEU A 7 -21.23 3.44 -0.68
C LEU A 7 -19.93 3.49 0.13
N VAL A 8 -19.97 2.96 1.34
CA VAL A 8 -18.84 2.83 2.25
C VAL A 8 -18.87 1.42 2.87
N CYS A 9 -17.72 0.80 3.08
CA CYS A 9 -17.61 -0.51 3.72
C CYS A 9 -16.38 -0.61 4.62
N TRP A 10 -16.47 -1.33 5.73
CA TRP A 10 -15.33 -1.54 6.61
C TRP A 10 -14.32 -2.50 6.00
N PHE A 11 -13.03 -2.33 6.29
CA PHE A 11 -12.02 -3.26 5.77
C PHE A 11 -12.25 -4.70 6.24
N HIS A 12 -12.72 -4.91 7.48
CA HIS A 12 -13.01 -6.25 8.01
C HIS A 12 -14.24 -6.91 7.37
N GLU A 13 -15.01 -6.18 6.55
CA GLU A 13 -16.11 -6.71 5.74
C GLU A 13 -15.66 -7.04 4.31
N CYS A 14 -14.42 -6.67 3.95
CA CYS A 14 -13.85 -6.88 2.63
C CYS A 14 -12.96 -8.13 2.60
N ASP A 15 -12.77 -8.68 1.41
CA ASP A 15 -11.88 -9.81 1.11
C ASP A 15 -11.27 -9.66 -0.29
N LYS A 16 -10.48 -10.64 -0.74
CA LYS A 16 -9.95 -10.68 -2.10
C LYS A 16 -11.00 -10.63 -3.22
N ASN A 17 -12.26 -10.99 -2.96
CA ASN A 17 -13.34 -10.95 -3.96
C ASN A 17 -13.96 -9.54 -4.05
N SER A 18 -13.64 -8.67 -3.10
CA SER A 18 -14.16 -7.31 -3.01
C SER A 18 -13.45 -6.32 -3.94
N VAL A 19 -12.43 -6.75 -4.70
CA VAL A 19 -11.66 -5.91 -5.65
C VAL A 19 -12.53 -5.04 -6.57
N PRO A 20 -13.63 -5.54 -7.18
CA PRO A 20 -14.49 -4.70 -8.02
C PRO A 20 -15.19 -3.56 -7.25
N LEU A 21 -15.37 -3.72 -5.94
CA LEU A 21 -16.05 -2.76 -5.06
C LEU A 21 -15.07 -1.79 -4.39
N VAL A 22 -13.89 -2.26 -3.98
CA VAL A 22 -12.96 -1.48 -3.14
C VAL A 22 -11.56 -1.31 -3.72
N GLY A 23 -11.30 -1.84 -4.91
CA GLY A 23 -9.97 -1.86 -5.52
C GLY A 23 -9.01 -2.85 -4.86
N GLY A 24 -7.84 -3.04 -5.49
CA GLY A 24 -6.86 -4.06 -5.09
C GLY A 24 -6.32 -3.85 -3.67
N LYS A 25 -5.94 -2.62 -3.32
CA LYS A 25 -5.36 -2.30 -2.01
C LYS A 25 -6.32 -2.54 -0.85
N CYS A 26 -7.53 -1.98 -0.90
CA CYS A 26 -8.49 -2.14 0.20
C CYS A 26 -8.96 -3.60 0.33
N ALA A 27 -9.08 -4.34 -0.79
CA ALA A 27 -9.37 -5.77 -0.77
C ALA A 27 -8.23 -6.55 -0.10
N SER A 28 -6.97 -6.23 -0.42
CA SER A 28 -5.79 -6.81 0.23
C SER A 28 -5.75 -6.52 1.74
N LEU A 29 -6.09 -5.30 2.16
CA LEU A 29 -6.21 -4.94 3.59
C LEU A 29 -7.27 -5.79 4.29
N GLY A 30 -8.44 -5.96 3.68
CA GLY A 30 -9.51 -6.81 4.23
C GLY A 30 -9.11 -8.29 4.32
N GLU A 31 -8.49 -8.83 3.26
CA GLU A 31 -7.97 -10.20 3.25
C GLU A 31 -6.99 -10.43 4.41
N MET A 32 -6.06 -9.50 4.63
CA MET A 32 -5.10 -9.58 5.74
C MET A 32 -5.78 -9.55 7.11
N ILE A 33 -6.77 -8.67 7.31
CA ILE A 33 -7.54 -8.60 8.57
C ILE A 33 -8.24 -9.94 8.83
N ASN A 34 -8.87 -10.52 7.82
CA ASN A 34 -9.57 -11.80 7.93
C ASN A 34 -8.61 -12.99 8.17
N ALA A 35 -7.36 -12.86 7.73
CA ALA A 35 -6.29 -13.81 8.03
C ALA A 35 -5.68 -13.64 9.43
N GLY A 36 -6.18 -12.71 10.25
CA GLY A 36 -5.67 -12.43 11.59
C GLY A 36 -4.38 -11.60 11.62
N ILE A 37 -3.98 -11.02 10.49
CA ILE A 37 -2.83 -10.12 10.41
C ILE A 37 -3.23 -8.76 10.95
N ARG A 38 -2.36 -8.17 11.79
CA ARG A 38 -2.64 -6.87 12.41
C ARG A 38 -2.48 -5.74 11.39
N VAL A 39 -3.62 -5.25 10.91
CA VAL A 39 -3.73 -4.09 10.02
C VAL A 39 -4.46 -2.97 10.76
N PRO A 40 -4.06 -1.68 10.62
CA PRO A 40 -4.80 -0.59 11.24
C PRO A 40 -6.26 -0.55 10.73
N PRO A 41 -7.24 -0.34 11.62
CA PRO A 41 -8.65 -0.35 11.25
C PRO A 41 -8.97 0.81 10.29
N GLY A 42 -10.01 0.65 9.50
CA GLY A 42 -10.44 1.65 8.54
C GLY A 42 -11.60 1.16 7.68
N PHE A 43 -11.98 1.99 6.73
CA PHE A 43 -13.06 1.74 5.78
C PHE A 43 -12.68 2.21 4.39
N ALA A 44 -13.38 1.72 3.38
CA ALA A 44 -13.25 2.16 1.99
C ALA A 44 -14.50 2.93 1.57
N VAL A 45 -14.31 4.09 0.94
CA VAL A 45 -15.31 4.69 0.07
C VAL A 45 -15.30 3.90 -1.23
N THR A 46 -16.39 3.20 -1.53
CA THR A 46 -16.42 2.19 -2.58
C THR A 46 -16.45 2.81 -3.98
N THR A 47 -16.23 1.98 -4.99
CA THR A 47 -16.45 2.35 -6.40
C THR A 47 -17.91 2.74 -6.67
N ALA A 48 -18.87 2.18 -5.92
CA ALA A 48 -20.27 2.59 -6.00
C ALA A 48 -20.48 3.99 -5.38
N GLY A 49 -19.78 4.31 -4.29
CA GLY A 49 -19.71 5.66 -3.71
C GLY A 49 -19.16 6.69 -4.71
N TYR A 50 -18.04 6.36 -5.36
CA TYR A 50 -17.48 7.19 -6.42
C TYR A 50 -18.48 7.41 -7.57
N GLN A 51 -19.10 6.35 -8.08
CA GLN A 51 -20.04 6.44 -9.19
C GLN A 51 -21.25 7.31 -8.82
N ARG A 52 -21.81 7.12 -7.62
CA ARG A 52 -22.92 7.93 -7.11
C ARG A 52 -22.55 9.42 -7.09
N PHE A 53 -21.39 9.76 -6.55
CA PHE A 53 -20.89 11.13 -6.56
C PHE A 53 -20.72 11.67 -7.99
N TYR A 54 -20.11 10.88 -8.88
CA TYR A 54 -19.85 11.28 -10.26
C TYR A 54 -21.14 11.59 -11.04
N ASP A 55 -22.18 10.79 -10.83
CA ASP A 55 -23.49 10.94 -11.45
C ASP A 55 -24.27 12.12 -10.84
N GLU A 56 -24.38 12.19 -9.50
CA GLU A 56 -25.12 13.25 -8.79
C GLU A 56 -24.52 14.64 -9.01
N ALA A 57 -23.20 14.74 -9.14
CA ALA A 57 -22.51 16.00 -9.44
C ALA A 57 -22.55 16.38 -10.94
N GLY A 58 -23.10 15.50 -11.80
CA GLY A 58 -23.16 15.70 -13.24
C GLY A 58 -21.77 15.87 -13.87
N LEU A 59 -20.79 15.10 -13.41
CA LEU A 59 -19.40 15.21 -13.86
C LEU A 59 -19.19 14.61 -15.25
N GLY A 60 -19.90 13.53 -15.59
CA GLY A 60 -19.75 12.81 -16.87
C GLY A 60 -19.72 13.73 -18.10
N PRO A 61 -20.80 14.48 -18.39
CA PRO A 61 -20.85 15.36 -19.56
C PRO A 61 -19.77 16.46 -19.55
N LYS A 62 -19.38 16.97 -18.37
CA LYS A 62 -18.35 18.00 -18.25
C LYS A 62 -16.97 17.44 -18.58
N VAL A 63 -16.64 16.27 -18.03
CA VAL A 63 -15.37 15.59 -18.29
C VAL A 63 -15.27 15.15 -19.75
N GLU A 64 -16.35 14.61 -20.32
CA GLU A 64 -16.39 14.23 -21.74
C GLU A 64 -16.17 15.43 -22.67
N ALA A 65 -16.74 16.61 -22.35
CA ALA A 65 -16.53 17.81 -23.13
C ALA A 65 -15.06 18.26 -23.13
N VAL A 66 -14.39 18.24 -21.98
CA VAL A 66 -12.96 18.59 -21.87
C VAL A 66 -12.09 17.60 -22.64
N LEU A 67 -12.37 16.29 -22.50
CA LEU A 67 -11.62 15.24 -23.20
C LEU A 67 -11.84 15.24 -24.72
N ALA A 68 -13.04 15.57 -25.19
CA ALA A 68 -13.36 15.64 -26.63
C ALA A 68 -12.66 16.82 -27.33
N ALA A 69 -12.34 17.90 -26.60
CA ALA A 69 -11.58 19.03 -27.12
C ALA A 69 -10.08 18.71 -27.28
N LEU A 70 -9.61 17.59 -26.74
CA LEU A 70 -8.22 17.18 -26.75
C LEU A 70 -7.85 16.59 -28.13
N GLN A 71 -7.07 17.33 -28.91
CA GLN A 71 -6.44 16.77 -30.11
C GLN A 71 -5.18 16.01 -29.67
N SER A 72 -5.13 14.70 -29.98
CA SER A 72 -4.17 13.78 -29.39
C SER A 72 -2.73 14.05 -29.83
N ASP A 73 -1.85 14.15 -28.82
CA ASP A 73 -0.36 14.13 -28.79
C ASP A 73 0.29 15.40 -28.23
N ASP A 74 -0.47 16.47 -27.96
CA ASP A 74 0.04 17.62 -27.20
C ASP A 74 0.04 17.35 -25.69
N LEU A 75 1.24 17.32 -25.10
CA LEU A 75 1.44 17.10 -23.67
C LEU A 75 0.97 18.29 -22.82
N ASP A 76 1.08 19.52 -23.32
CA ASP A 76 0.68 20.72 -22.57
C ASP A 76 -0.86 20.82 -22.54
N ALA A 77 -1.52 20.54 -23.66
CA ALA A 77 -2.99 20.44 -23.71
C ALA A 77 -3.53 19.32 -22.82
N LEU A 78 -2.84 18.18 -22.76
CA LEU A 78 -3.18 17.07 -21.87
C LEU A 78 -3.09 17.45 -20.40
N GLU A 79 -2.03 18.16 -20.01
CA GLU A 79 -1.85 18.59 -18.63
C GLU A 79 -2.87 19.66 -18.23
N ALA A 80 -3.17 20.61 -19.13
CA ALA A 80 -4.22 21.61 -18.90
C ALA A 80 -5.60 20.96 -18.72
N ALA A 81 -5.97 20.01 -19.58
CA ALA A 81 -7.22 19.26 -19.46
C ALA A 81 -7.28 18.41 -18.18
N SER A 82 -6.16 17.77 -17.80
CA SER A 82 -6.02 17.06 -16.53
C SER A 82 -6.30 17.99 -15.34
N GLN A 83 -5.71 19.19 -15.32
CA GLN A 83 -5.93 20.16 -14.26
C GLN A 83 -7.38 20.65 -14.21
N GLU A 84 -7.99 20.93 -15.36
CA GLU A 84 -9.39 21.35 -15.45
C GLU A 84 -10.34 20.27 -14.93
N ILE A 85 -10.19 19.02 -15.39
CA ILE A 85 -11.01 17.90 -14.93
C ILE A 85 -10.83 17.67 -13.43
N ARG A 86 -9.59 17.71 -12.93
CA ARG A 86 -9.34 17.54 -11.51
C ARG A 86 -10.00 18.63 -10.68
N ALA A 87 -9.94 19.89 -11.12
CA ALA A 87 -10.64 20.99 -10.46
C ALA A 87 -12.17 20.78 -10.46
N LEU A 88 -12.75 20.29 -11.56
CA LEU A 88 -14.18 19.94 -11.61
C LEU A 88 -14.55 18.88 -10.56
N VAL A 89 -13.74 17.82 -10.44
CA VAL A 89 -13.96 16.76 -9.45
C VAL A 89 -13.78 17.27 -8.02
N GLU A 90 -12.73 18.05 -7.76
CA GLU A 90 -12.40 18.54 -6.41
C GLU A 90 -13.38 19.58 -5.88
N THR A 91 -13.97 20.39 -6.77
CA THR A 91 -14.93 21.44 -6.41
C THR A 91 -16.39 20.98 -6.39
N ALA A 92 -16.72 19.86 -7.06
CA ALA A 92 -18.06 19.31 -7.06
C ALA A 92 -18.52 18.94 -5.65
N PRO A 93 -19.74 19.32 -5.22
CA PRO A 93 -20.24 18.98 -3.90
C PRO A 93 -20.57 17.48 -3.80
N PHE A 94 -20.40 16.90 -2.61
CA PHE A 94 -21.07 15.63 -2.31
C PHE A 94 -22.56 15.92 -2.04
N SER A 95 -23.42 14.93 -2.27
CA SER A 95 -24.77 15.00 -1.69
C SER A 95 -24.69 14.90 -0.17
N ILE A 96 -25.65 15.53 0.52
CA ILE A 96 -25.71 15.52 2.00
C ILE A 96 -25.70 14.08 2.52
N GLU A 97 -26.45 13.18 1.88
CA GLU A 97 -26.52 11.77 2.24
C GLU A 97 -25.15 11.08 2.16
N PHE A 98 -24.37 11.33 1.11
CA PHE A 98 -23.07 10.69 0.94
C PHE A 98 -22.00 11.30 1.87
N GLU A 99 -22.07 12.60 2.12
CA GLU A 99 -21.25 13.27 3.12
C GLU A 99 -21.49 12.70 4.53
N ASP A 100 -22.75 12.58 4.93
CA ASP A 100 -23.15 12.01 6.22
C ASP A 100 -22.69 10.56 6.37
N GLU A 101 -22.79 9.75 5.31
CA GLU A 101 -22.32 8.36 5.29
C GLU A 101 -20.81 8.27 5.60
N ILE A 102 -19.98 9.08 4.92
CA ILE A 102 -18.52 9.09 5.14
C ILE A 102 -18.19 9.63 6.54
N ALA A 103 -18.86 10.72 6.96
CA ALA A 103 -18.65 11.35 8.25
C ALA A 103 -18.98 10.39 9.40
N GLU A 104 -20.07 9.64 9.30
CA GLU A 104 -20.47 8.66 10.31
C GLU A 104 -19.46 7.52 10.43
N HIS A 105 -18.95 6.98 9.31
CA HIS A 105 -17.90 5.97 9.35
C HIS A 105 -16.61 6.51 9.99
N TYR A 106 -16.23 7.75 9.71
CA TYR A 106 -15.08 8.39 10.36
C TYR A 106 -15.26 8.61 11.86
N ARG A 107 -16.46 9.03 12.31
CA ARG A 107 -16.79 9.15 13.74
C ARG A 107 -16.75 7.80 14.44
N ARG A 108 -17.32 6.76 13.83
CA ARG A 108 -17.27 5.39 14.35
C ARG A 108 -15.84 4.86 14.44
N LEU A 109 -14.99 5.14 13.45
CA LEU A 109 -13.56 4.80 13.49
C LEU A 109 -12.85 5.53 14.63
N SER A 110 -13.11 6.81 14.82
CA SER A 110 -12.55 7.61 15.93
C SER A 110 -12.93 7.02 17.29
N ASN A 111 -14.21 6.64 17.46
CA ASN A 111 -14.70 6.00 18.68
C ASN A 111 -14.06 4.63 18.91
N HIS A 112 -13.94 3.80 17.86
CA HIS A 112 -13.31 2.48 17.93
C HIS A 112 -11.83 2.56 18.35
N CYS A 113 -11.12 3.58 17.86
CA CYS A 113 -9.72 3.84 18.20
C CYS A 113 -9.53 4.56 19.55
N TYR A 114 -10.61 5.04 20.19
CA TYR A 114 -10.57 5.90 21.38
C TYR A 114 -9.73 7.18 21.18
N VAL A 115 -9.69 7.71 19.95
CA VAL A 115 -8.94 8.94 19.61
C VAL A 115 -9.91 9.95 18.98
N PRO A 116 -10.16 11.11 19.62
CA PRO A 116 -10.94 12.18 19.02
C PRO A 116 -10.31 12.67 17.72
N ALA A 117 -11.10 12.73 16.64
CA ALA A 117 -10.63 13.06 15.30
C ALA A 117 -9.35 12.28 14.96
N VAL A 118 -9.47 10.95 14.94
CA VAL A 118 -8.34 10.04 14.73
C VAL A 118 -7.61 10.39 13.43
N PRO A 119 -6.27 10.52 13.45
CA PRO A 119 -5.53 10.76 12.23
C PRO A 119 -5.69 9.56 11.30
N VAL A 120 -5.98 9.83 10.03
CA VAL A 120 -6.14 8.80 8.99
C VAL A 120 -5.21 9.04 7.81
N ALA A 121 -4.81 7.95 7.17
CA ALA A 121 -4.26 7.97 5.83
C ALA A 121 -5.41 7.80 4.82
N VAL A 122 -5.47 8.69 3.83
CA VAL A 122 -6.44 8.63 2.73
C VAL A 122 -5.70 8.19 1.48
N ARG A 123 -6.04 7.01 0.97
CA ARG A 123 -5.29 6.31 -0.08
C ARG A 123 -6.22 5.92 -1.21
N SER A 124 -5.83 6.25 -2.44
CA SER A 124 -6.50 5.70 -3.61
C SER A 124 -6.30 4.17 -3.70
N SER A 125 -7.31 3.48 -4.23
CA SER A 125 -7.37 2.03 -4.43
C SER A 125 -8.12 1.75 -5.73
N ALA A 126 -7.38 1.59 -6.83
CA ALA A 126 -7.99 1.37 -8.14
C ALA A 126 -8.35 -0.11 -8.38
N THR A 127 -9.37 -0.34 -9.21
CA THR A 127 -9.82 -1.69 -9.60
C THR A 127 -8.95 -2.33 -10.68
N ALA A 128 -8.17 -1.52 -11.40
CA ALA A 128 -7.38 -1.92 -12.56
C ALA A 128 -5.89 -2.14 -12.26
N GLU A 129 -5.44 -2.05 -11.00
CA GLU A 129 -4.01 -2.20 -10.63
C GLU A 129 -3.46 -3.60 -10.95
N ASP A 130 -4.33 -4.60 -10.98
CA ASP A 130 -3.97 -6.01 -11.17
C ASP A 130 -4.21 -6.53 -12.60
N LEU A 131 -4.59 -5.65 -13.54
CA LEU A 131 -4.68 -6.05 -14.94
C LEU A 131 -3.25 -6.31 -15.50
N PRO A 132 -2.99 -7.46 -16.15
CA PRO A 132 -1.68 -7.76 -16.72
C PRO A 132 -1.22 -6.65 -17.68
N GLY A 133 -0.15 -5.94 -17.32
CA GLY A 133 0.40 -4.82 -18.11
C GLY A 133 -0.09 -3.42 -17.73
N ALA A 134 -1.07 -3.29 -16.84
CA ALA A 134 -1.56 -2.02 -16.30
C ALA A 134 -0.85 -1.67 -14.99
N SER A 135 0.46 -1.45 -15.04
CA SER A 135 1.19 -0.97 -13.86
C SER A 135 0.88 0.51 -13.62
N PHE A 136 -0.23 0.77 -12.91
CA PHE A 136 -0.47 2.03 -12.20
C PHE A 136 0.33 2.09 -10.89
N ALA A 137 1.21 1.12 -10.64
CA ALA A 137 2.00 1.01 -9.43
C ALA A 137 2.82 2.28 -9.19
N GLY A 138 2.64 2.88 -8.00
CA GLY A 138 3.36 4.08 -7.56
C GLY A 138 2.78 5.41 -8.05
N GLN A 139 1.61 5.43 -8.68
CA GLN A 139 0.99 6.68 -9.19
C GLN A 139 -0.22 7.17 -8.41
N GLN A 140 -0.37 6.72 -7.16
CA GLN A 140 -1.60 6.91 -6.42
C GLN A 140 -1.40 7.86 -5.25
N ASP A 141 -2.19 8.91 -5.26
CA ASP A 141 -2.21 9.93 -4.22
C ASP A 141 -2.51 9.27 -2.88
N THR A 142 -1.55 9.43 -1.96
CA THR A 142 -1.63 9.01 -0.57
C THR A 142 -1.44 10.26 0.28
N PHE A 143 -2.43 10.55 1.11
CA PHE A 143 -2.40 11.69 2.01
C PHE A 143 -2.34 11.20 3.44
N LEU A 144 -1.30 11.60 4.16
CA LEU A 144 -1.02 11.12 5.51
C LEU A 144 -1.47 12.15 6.55
N TRP A 145 -1.80 11.65 7.74
CA TRP A 145 -2.15 12.46 8.91
C TRP A 145 -3.32 13.44 8.68
N ILE A 146 -4.40 12.96 8.07
CA ILE A 146 -5.62 13.74 7.86
C ILE A 146 -6.49 13.66 9.11
N ARG A 147 -6.97 14.81 9.59
CA ARG A 147 -7.80 14.90 10.81
C ARG A 147 -9.05 15.74 10.56
N GLY A 148 -10.19 15.26 11.02
CA GLY A 148 -11.48 15.94 10.86
C GLY A 148 -12.21 15.56 9.59
N VAL A 149 -13.54 15.66 9.63
CA VAL A 149 -14.44 15.28 8.53
C VAL A 149 -14.23 16.19 7.32
N ASP A 150 -14.14 17.50 7.52
CA ASP A 150 -14.02 18.47 6.41
C ASP A 150 -12.77 18.20 5.56
N ASP A 151 -11.63 18.02 6.21
CA ASP A 151 -10.38 17.65 5.55
C ASP A 151 -10.50 16.27 4.89
N LEU A 152 -11.08 15.28 5.57
CA LEU A 152 -11.27 13.94 5.01
C LEU A 152 -12.03 14.00 3.68
N LEU A 153 -13.13 14.73 3.60
CA LEU A 153 -13.92 14.88 2.38
C LEU A 153 -13.11 15.53 1.25
N VAL A 154 -12.30 16.54 1.57
CA VAL A 154 -11.38 17.17 0.59
C VAL A 154 -10.40 16.15 0.04
N TYR A 155 -9.76 15.36 0.90
CA TYR A 155 -8.75 14.39 0.47
C TYR A 155 -9.37 13.17 -0.24
N VAL A 156 -10.60 12.78 0.09
CA VAL A 156 -11.36 11.78 -0.68
C VAL A 156 -11.58 12.28 -2.12
N LYS A 157 -11.98 13.54 -2.31
CA LYS A 157 -12.13 14.12 -3.66
C LYS A 157 -10.80 14.21 -4.41
N LYS A 158 -9.69 14.51 -3.73
CA LYS A 158 -8.35 14.46 -4.35
C LYS A 158 -7.99 13.05 -4.83
N CYS A 159 -8.30 12.02 -4.04
CA CYS A 159 -8.13 10.64 -4.51
C CYS A 159 -9.07 10.28 -5.67
N PHE A 160 -10.29 10.84 -5.72
CA PHE A 160 -11.17 10.68 -6.89
C PHE A 160 -10.61 11.39 -8.13
N SER A 161 -10.04 12.59 -7.96
CA SER A 161 -9.46 13.39 -9.04
C SER A 161 -8.17 12.75 -9.59
N SER A 162 -7.46 11.93 -8.82
CA SER A 162 -6.24 11.25 -9.24
C SER A 162 -6.44 10.30 -10.44
N LEU A 163 -7.68 9.86 -10.70
CA LEU A 163 -8.03 9.16 -11.94
C LEU A 163 -7.76 10.00 -13.19
N PHE A 164 -7.76 11.32 -13.08
CA PHE A 164 -7.67 12.24 -14.21
C PHE A 164 -6.32 12.97 -14.30
N THR A 165 -5.25 12.39 -13.73
CA THR A 165 -3.89 12.86 -14.01
C THR A 165 -3.57 12.72 -15.50
N GLY A 166 -2.73 13.61 -16.05
CA GLY A 166 -2.34 13.56 -17.48
C GLY A 166 -1.83 12.18 -17.89
N ARG A 167 -1.00 11.54 -17.06
CA ARG A 167 -0.51 10.17 -17.32
C ARG A 167 -1.63 9.13 -17.31
N ALA A 168 -2.61 9.21 -16.41
CA ALA A 168 -3.74 8.28 -16.38
C ALA A 168 -4.66 8.46 -17.60
N ILE A 169 -4.91 9.70 -18.02
CA ILE A 169 -5.68 10.02 -19.25
C ILE A 169 -4.96 9.49 -20.49
N ALA A 170 -3.66 9.79 -20.65
CA ALA A 170 -2.86 9.31 -21.77
C ALA A 170 -2.83 7.78 -21.86
N TYR A 171 -2.68 7.10 -20.71
CA TYR A 171 -2.70 5.65 -20.67
C TYR A 171 -4.04 5.08 -21.15
N ARG A 172 -5.17 5.61 -20.66
CA ARG A 172 -6.50 5.15 -21.08
C ARG A 172 -6.77 5.39 -22.55
N ASN A 173 -6.39 6.55 -23.08
CA ASN A 173 -6.49 6.84 -24.51
C ASN A 173 -5.71 5.82 -25.35
N ARG A 174 -4.47 5.51 -24.97
CA ARG A 174 -3.64 4.50 -25.66
C ARG A 174 -4.24 3.09 -25.62
N MET A 175 -4.88 2.72 -24.52
CA MET A 175 -5.50 1.41 -24.35
C MET A 175 -6.94 1.34 -24.89
N GLY A 176 -7.51 2.46 -25.34
CA GLY A 176 -8.89 2.53 -25.84
C GLY A 176 -9.95 2.35 -24.73
N PHE A 177 -9.62 2.63 -23.47
CA PHE A 177 -10.58 2.57 -22.37
C PHE A 177 -11.45 3.83 -22.31
N ALA A 178 -12.76 3.63 -22.19
CA ALA A 178 -13.68 4.72 -21.94
C ALA A 178 -13.45 5.31 -20.54
N HIS A 179 -13.41 6.64 -20.45
CA HIS A 179 -13.10 7.35 -19.21
C HIS A 179 -14.20 7.17 -18.13
N ASN A 180 -15.45 6.97 -18.57
CA ASN A 180 -16.61 6.75 -17.70
C ASN A 180 -16.74 5.30 -17.19
N GLN A 181 -15.88 4.37 -17.62
CA GLN A 181 -15.91 2.98 -17.18
C GLN A 181 -14.93 2.68 -16.03
N VAL A 182 -14.11 3.65 -15.64
CA VAL A 182 -13.10 3.47 -14.60
C VAL A 182 -13.57 4.13 -13.31
N ALA A 183 -13.75 3.30 -12.28
CA ALA A 183 -14.05 3.74 -10.93
C ALA A 183 -12.84 3.54 -10.02
N ILE A 184 -12.75 4.37 -8.99
CA ILE A 184 -11.73 4.25 -7.95
C ILE A 184 -12.40 4.17 -6.58
N SER A 185 -11.79 3.39 -5.69
CA SER A 185 -12.13 3.35 -4.28
C SER A 185 -11.10 4.16 -3.49
N VAL A 186 -11.49 4.65 -2.33
CA VAL A 186 -10.62 5.41 -1.42
C VAL A 186 -10.60 4.75 -0.06
N GLY A 187 -9.44 4.22 0.32
CA GLY A 187 -9.21 3.69 1.67
C GLY A 187 -8.96 4.82 2.66
N VAL A 188 -9.72 4.81 3.75
CA VAL A 188 -9.57 5.69 4.91
C VAL A 188 -9.13 4.83 6.08
N GLN A 189 -7.83 4.84 6.35
CA GLN A 189 -7.19 3.94 7.32
C GLN A 189 -6.67 4.72 8.51
N LYS A 190 -6.85 4.21 9.74
CA LYS A 190 -6.19 4.77 10.94
C LYS A 190 -4.69 4.90 10.67
N MET A 191 -4.17 6.11 10.84
CA MET A 191 -2.73 6.36 10.73
C MET A 191 -2.02 5.72 11.93
N ALA A 192 -0.93 4.99 11.67
CA ALA A 192 -0.01 4.58 12.72
C ALA A 192 0.85 5.80 13.10
N ASN A 193 0.89 6.17 14.38
CA ASN A 193 1.77 7.22 14.88
C ASN A 193 3.19 6.67 15.01
N SER A 194 3.84 6.39 13.88
CA SER A 194 5.00 5.51 13.88
C SER A 194 6.29 6.17 14.36
N SER A 195 7.03 5.49 15.25
CA SER A 195 8.44 5.83 15.54
C SER A 195 9.36 5.36 14.45
N THR A 196 8.99 4.27 13.79
CA THR A 196 9.72 3.68 12.68
C THR A 196 8.76 2.95 11.76
N ALA A 197 9.07 2.97 10.47
CA ALA A 197 8.32 2.32 9.42
C ALA A 197 9.24 1.96 8.27
N GLY A 198 8.77 1.10 7.39
CA GLY A 198 9.52 0.73 6.22
C GLY A 198 8.87 -0.37 5.41
N VAL A 199 9.71 -1.13 4.72
CA VAL A 199 9.29 -2.21 3.83
C VAL A 199 9.99 -3.51 4.22
N MET A 200 9.30 -4.62 3.99
CA MET A 200 9.80 -5.96 4.23
C MET A 200 9.56 -6.80 2.98
N PHE A 201 10.59 -7.50 2.53
CA PHE A 201 10.51 -8.47 1.47
C PHE A 201 10.69 -9.87 2.03
N THR A 202 9.78 -10.78 1.71
CA THR A 202 9.91 -12.20 2.10
C THR A 202 10.82 -12.98 1.15
N ILE A 203 11.63 -12.27 0.37
CA ILE A 203 12.68 -12.78 -0.50
C ILE A 203 13.77 -11.72 -0.51
N ASN A 204 15.03 -12.11 -0.66
CA ASN A 204 16.08 -11.11 -0.81
C ASN A 204 15.99 -10.45 -2.20
N PRO A 205 15.69 -9.14 -2.29
CA PRO A 205 15.47 -8.47 -3.56
C PRO A 205 16.76 -8.29 -4.36
N SER A 206 17.94 -8.39 -3.74
CA SER A 206 19.23 -8.23 -4.42
C SER A 206 19.65 -9.45 -5.23
N ASN A 207 19.29 -10.65 -4.78
CA ASN A 207 19.79 -11.91 -5.34
C ASN A 207 18.73 -13.01 -5.53
N GLY A 208 17.48 -12.78 -5.10
CA GLY A 208 16.39 -13.74 -5.22
C GLY A 208 16.42 -14.88 -4.21
N ASP A 209 17.24 -14.80 -3.15
CA ASP A 209 17.29 -15.83 -2.11
C ASP A 209 15.98 -15.87 -1.31
N ARG A 210 15.26 -16.99 -1.43
CA ARG A 210 13.98 -17.23 -0.75
C ARG A 210 14.14 -17.72 0.69
N SER A 211 15.36 -18.03 1.13
CA SER A 211 15.64 -18.48 2.49
C SER A 211 15.78 -17.33 3.49
N THR A 212 15.76 -16.08 3.01
CA THR A 212 15.93 -14.88 3.82
C THR A 212 14.74 -13.92 3.70
N ILE A 213 14.55 -13.11 4.75
CA ILE A 213 13.66 -11.95 4.79
C ILE A 213 14.55 -10.72 4.87
N VAL A 214 14.23 -9.69 4.08
CA VAL A 214 14.94 -8.41 4.11
C VAL A 214 14.00 -7.34 4.64
N ILE A 215 14.40 -6.65 5.70
CA ILE A 215 13.64 -5.56 6.32
C ILE A 215 14.43 -4.27 6.13
N ASN A 216 13.79 -3.28 5.51
CA ASN A 216 14.29 -1.92 5.40
C ASN A 216 13.52 -1.01 6.34
N SER A 217 14.23 -0.16 7.09
CA SER A 217 13.65 0.63 8.17
C SER A 217 14.21 2.06 8.21
N ASN A 218 13.34 3.05 8.41
CA ASN A 218 13.72 4.41 8.77
C ASN A 218 12.89 4.89 9.97
N PHE A 219 13.33 5.98 10.60
CA PHE A 219 12.54 6.67 11.61
C PHE A 219 11.27 7.30 11.00
N GLY A 220 10.25 7.48 11.84
CA GLY A 220 9.03 8.19 11.48
C GLY A 220 8.10 7.38 10.56
N PHE A 221 7.39 8.08 9.67
CA PHE A 221 6.47 7.51 8.69
C PHE A 221 7.22 6.86 7.52
N GLY A 222 6.61 5.85 6.89
CA GLY A 222 7.25 5.05 5.84
C GLY A 222 7.55 5.79 4.54
N GLU A 223 7.07 7.03 4.38
CA GLU A 223 7.14 7.82 3.15
C GLU A 223 8.56 7.96 2.61
N SER A 224 9.55 8.24 3.47
CA SER A 224 10.96 8.36 3.05
C SER A 224 11.54 7.06 2.47
N VAL A 225 11.07 5.90 2.95
CA VAL A 225 11.56 4.59 2.51
C VAL A 225 10.93 4.23 1.18
N VAL A 226 9.61 4.41 1.06
CA VAL A 226 8.84 4.09 -0.15
C VAL A 226 9.21 5.02 -1.31
N SER A 227 9.51 6.29 -1.04
CA SER A 227 9.94 7.26 -2.06
C SER A 227 11.41 7.09 -2.50
N GLY A 228 12.21 6.32 -1.75
CA GLY A 228 13.65 6.18 -1.99
C GLY A 228 14.46 7.44 -1.65
N GLU A 229 13.90 8.37 -0.86
CA GLU A 229 14.57 9.61 -0.46
C GLU A 229 15.75 9.35 0.49
N VAL A 230 15.67 8.29 1.28
CA VAL A 230 16.68 7.90 2.27
C VAL A 230 17.28 6.54 1.92
N THR A 231 18.54 6.33 2.27
CA THR A 231 19.08 4.96 2.39
C THR A 231 18.69 4.41 3.77
N PRO A 232 17.74 3.47 3.87
CA PRO A 232 17.25 2.98 5.15
C PRO A 232 18.26 2.03 5.81
N ASP A 233 18.02 1.73 7.09
CA ASP A 233 18.63 0.56 7.72
C ASP A 233 18.18 -0.70 6.99
N GLU A 234 19.08 -1.67 6.80
CA GLU A 234 18.79 -2.94 6.16
C GLU A 234 19.15 -4.10 7.10
N PHE A 235 18.21 -5.02 7.26
CA PHE A 235 18.35 -6.23 8.06
C PHE A 235 18.05 -7.46 7.21
N VAL A 236 18.97 -8.42 7.21
CA VAL A 236 18.78 -9.71 6.54
C VAL A 236 18.59 -10.77 7.62
N ILE A 237 17.43 -11.43 7.61
CA ILE A 237 17.02 -12.40 8.62
C ILE A 237 16.87 -13.77 7.96
N ASN A 238 17.36 -14.83 8.62
CA ASN A 238 17.12 -16.20 8.20
C ASN A 238 15.65 -16.56 8.41
N LYS A 239 14.95 -17.01 7.36
CA LYS A 239 13.51 -17.28 7.44
C LYS A 239 13.18 -18.50 8.30
N VAL A 240 14.09 -19.45 8.44
CA VAL A 240 13.89 -20.67 9.24
C VAL A 240 14.19 -20.40 10.72
N SER A 241 15.41 -19.98 11.04
CA SER A 241 15.84 -19.77 12.43
C SER A 241 15.37 -18.44 13.03
N LEU A 242 14.94 -17.48 12.19
CA LEU A 242 14.66 -16.08 12.57
C LEU A 242 15.88 -15.32 13.10
N GLU A 243 17.08 -15.86 12.90
CA GLU A 243 18.32 -15.19 13.30
C GLU A 243 18.66 -14.03 12.35
N LEU A 244 19.10 -12.92 12.93
CA LEU A 244 19.65 -11.79 12.20
C LEU A 244 21.02 -12.16 11.61
N LEU A 245 21.10 -12.28 10.29
CA LEU A 245 22.32 -12.64 9.56
C LEU A 245 23.22 -11.43 9.30
N ARG A 246 22.61 -10.29 9.00
CA ARG A 246 23.32 -9.05 8.67
C ARG A 246 22.50 -7.83 9.07
N ARG A 247 23.20 -6.81 9.56
CA ARG A 247 22.69 -5.45 9.76
C ARG A 247 23.55 -4.45 8.99
N SER A 248 22.90 -3.48 8.36
CA SER A 248 23.54 -2.33 7.72
C SER A 248 22.82 -1.07 8.21
N ILE A 249 23.54 -0.18 8.90
CA ILE A 249 22.97 1.03 9.51
C ILE A 249 23.65 2.25 8.85
N PRO A 250 23.21 2.66 7.64
CA PRO A 250 23.73 3.84 7.00
C PRO A 250 23.26 5.12 7.71
N ARG A 251 23.85 6.24 7.31
CA ARG A 251 23.48 7.56 7.80
C ARG A 251 22.09 7.94 7.27
N LYS A 252 21.11 8.03 8.16
CA LYS A 252 19.73 8.46 7.86
C LYS A 252 19.63 9.96 8.11
N GLU A 253 19.48 10.75 7.06
CA GLU A 253 19.52 12.22 7.17
C GLU A 253 18.16 12.82 7.52
N VAL A 254 17.07 12.20 7.04
CA VAL A 254 15.72 12.77 7.14
C VAL A 254 14.66 11.71 7.46
N TYR A 255 13.56 12.17 8.03
CA TYR A 255 12.38 11.36 8.34
C TYR A 255 11.11 12.20 8.24
N TYR A 256 9.96 11.53 8.12
CA TYR A 256 8.65 12.18 8.13
C TYR A 256 7.94 11.93 9.46
N ALA A 257 7.34 12.95 10.03
CA ALA A 257 6.53 12.84 11.23
C ALA A 257 5.42 13.89 11.23
N VAL A 258 4.55 13.85 12.23
CA VAL A 258 3.58 14.92 12.47
C VAL A 258 4.28 16.18 12.95
N ASP A 259 4.03 17.30 12.27
CA ASP A 259 4.27 18.63 12.81
C ASP A 259 3.21 18.92 13.88
N ARG A 260 3.67 19.11 15.12
CA ARG A 260 2.78 19.33 16.26
C ARG A 260 1.99 20.63 16.17
N GLU A 261 2.50 21.64 15.46
CA GLU A 261 1.84 22.94 15.30
C GLU A 261 0.76 22.88 14.23
N THR A 262 1.13 22.41 13.03
CA THR A 262 0.21 22.40 11.88
C THR A 262 -0.69 21.17 11.84
N GLN A 263 -0.39 20.13 12.62
CA GLN A 263 -1.07 18.83 12.58
C GLN A 263 -1.09 18.24 11.16
N ARG A 264 0.03 18.40 10.45
CA ARG A 264 0.27 17.83 9.11
C ARG A 264 1.55 17.02 9.11
N THR A 265 1.70 16.12 8.14
CA THR A 265 2.98 15.47 7.88
C THR A 265 4.03 16.49 7.47
N LYS A 266 5.24 16.34 8.00
CA LYS A 266 6.39 17.20 7.71
C LYS A 266 7.66 16.39 7.63
N ARG A 267 8.50 16.78 6.68
CA ARG A 267 9.87 16.33 6.53
C ARG A 267 10.75 17.02 7.58
N LEU A 268 11.48 16.24 8.36
CA LEU A 268 12.35 16.70 9.44
C LEU A 268 13.75 16.09 9.29
N ASP A 269 14.76 16.81 9.74
CA ASP A 269 16.13 16.30 9.80
C ASP A 269 16.28 15.38 11.01
N VAL A 270 16.90 14.21 10.80
CA VAL A 270 17.27 13.31 11.89
C VAL A 270 18.42 13.97 12.67
N PRO A 271 18.32 14.13 14.01
CA PRO A 271 19.41 14.67 14.82
C PRO A 271 20.72 13.91 14.60
N LEU A 272 21.85 14.61 14.54
CA LEU A 272 23.16 14.04 14.17
C LEU A 272 23.51 12.79 14.98
N GLU A 273 23.16 12.78 16.28
CA GLU A 273 23.42 11.67 17.20
C GLU A 273 22.59 10.42 16.90
N ARG A 274 21.49 10.56 16.14
CA ARG A 274 20.58 9.47 15.77
C ARG A 274 20.79 8.96 14.34
N GLN A 275 21.51 9.68 13.48
CA GLN A 275 21.60 9.35 12.05
C GLN A 275 22.22 7.96 11.79
N THR A 276 23.13 7.53 12.66
CA THR A 276 23.80 6.21 12.61
C THR A 276 23.30 5.23 13.66
N VAL A 277 22.17 5.53 14.31
CA VAL A 277 21.51 4.64 15.28
C VAL A 277 20.48 3.78 14.56
N GLN A 278 20.32 2.54 15.02
CA GLN A 278 19.28 1.63 14.53
C GLN A 278 17.89 2.22 14.71
N SER A 279 17.07 2.19 13.66
CA SER A 279 15.74 2.80 13.66
C SER A 279 14.64 1.98 14.33
N ILE A 280 14.85 0.67 14.46
CA ILE A 280 13.92 -0.31 15.02
C ILE A 280 14.60 -1.13 16.12
N VAL A 281 13.86 -1.73 17.05
CA VAL A 281 14.45 -2.64 18.06
C VAL A 281 14.43 -4.09 17.58
N ASP A 282 15.32 -4.93 18.10
CA ASP A 282 15.51 -6.31 17.62
C ASP A 282 14.29 -7.20 17.86
N GLU A 283 13.51 -6.93 18.91
CA GLU A 283 12.24 -7.61 19.18
C GLU A 283 11.21 -7.37 18.08
N ASP A 284 11.12 -6.12 17.59
CA ASP A 284 10.19 -5.74 16.52
C ASP A 284 10.65 -6.32 15.17
N LEU A 285 11.96 -6.43 14.93
CA LEU A 285 12.51 -7.12 13.76
C LEU A 285 12.11 -8.60 13.73
N THR A 286 12.20 -9.25 14.89
CA THR A 286 11.81 -10.67 15.03
C THR A 286 10.31 -10.85 14.79
N GLU A 287 9.48 -9.94 15.32
CA GLU A 287 8.04 -9.96 15.09
C GLU A 287 7.67 -9.71 13.63
N LEU A 288 8.31 -8.73 12.98
CA LEU A 288 8.14 -8.49 11.54
C LEU A 288 8.50 -9.73 10.72
N ALA A 289 9.62 -10.39 11.02
CA ALA A 289 10.01 -11.62 10.32
C ALA A 289 8.98 -12.75 10.51
N ARG A 290 8.37 -12.89 11.70
CA ARG A 290 7.26 -13.84 11.93
C ARG A 290 6.03 -13.47 11.10
N LEU A 291 5.62 -12.20 11.13
CA LEU A 291 4.49 -11.71 10.33
C LEU A 291 4.74 -11.91 8.83
N GLY A 292 5.95 -11.66 8.35
CA GLY A 292 6.34 -11.89 6.96
C GLY A 292 6.16 -13.34 6.52
N LYS A 293 6.50 -14.31 7.38
CA LYS A 293 6.25 -15.74 7.11
C LYS A 293 4.75 -16.07 7.07
N VAL A 294 3.96 -15.51 7.99
CA VAL A 294 2.50 -15.71 8.02
C VAL A 294 1.87 -15.15 6.73
N ILE A 295 2.25 -13.93 6.35
CA ILE A 295 1.80 -13.26 5.12
C ILE A 295 2.20 -14.09 3.89
N GLU A 296 3.47 -14.43 3.72
CA GLU A 296 3.94 -15.26 2.59
C GLU A 296 3.23 -16.61 2.51
N SER A 297 3.01 -17.26 3.66
CA SER A 297 2.28 -18.53 3.72
C SER A 297 0.81 -18.37 3.32
N HIS A 298 0.18 -17.27 3.69
CA HIS A 298 -1.22 -16.99 3.37
C HIS A 298 -1.41 -16.75 1.86
N TYR A 299 -0.54 -15.94 1.23
CA TYR A 299 -0.62 -15.64 -0.21
C TYR A 299 0.03 -16.70 -1.10
N GLY A 300 0.90 -17.55 -0.55
CA GLY A 300 1.57 -18.63 -1.28
C GLY A 300 2.69 -18.16 -2.25
N CYS A 301 3.10 -16.90 -2.17
CA CYS A 301 4.16 -16.31 -2.98
C CYS A 301 4.99 -15.31 -2.17
N PRO A 302 6.21 -14.95 -2.63
CA PRO A 302 6.98 -13.90 -1.98
C PRO A 302 6.25 -12.57 -1.99
N MET A 303 6.34 -11.83 -0.89
CA MET A 303 5.57 -10.62 -0.65
C MET A 303 6.49 -9.43 -0.40
N ASP A 304 6.03 -8.27 -0.88
CA ASP A 304 6.49 -6.92 -0.55
C ASP A 304 5.46 -6.29 0.40
N VAL A 305 5.90 -5.95 1.60
CA VAL A 305 5.05 -5.60 2.74
C VAL A 305 5.48 -4.26 3.33
N GLU A 306 4.57 -3.29 3.36
CA GLU A 306 4.76 -2.04 4.09
C GLU A 306 4.32 -2.22 5.55
N TRP A 307 5.12 -1.72 6.49
CA TRP A 307 4.87 -1.90 7.91
C TRP A 307 5.21 -0.64 8.71
N ALA A 308 4.65 -0.54 9.92
CA ALA A 308 4.94 0.52 10.87
C ALA A 308 4.90 0.02 12.31
N VAL A 309 5.71 0.64 13.16
CA VAL A 309 5.70 0.46 14.63
C VAL A 309 5.02 1.68 15.26
N ASP A 310 3.78 1.49 15.71
CA ASP A 310 2.93 2.56 16.26
C ASP A 310 3.30 2.90 17.71
N ASN A 311 3.60 4.17 17.98
CA ASN A 311 3.97 4.65 19.32
C ASN A 311 2.81 4.67 20.30
N ASP A 312 1.57 4.66 19.81
CA ASP A 312 0.39 4.76 20.66
C ASP A 312 -0.04 3.38 21.20
N MET A 313 0.63 2.30 20.78
CA MET A 313 0.33 0.93 21.17
C MET A 313 1.30 0.39 22.23
N PRO A 314 0.85 -0.55 23.08
CA PRO A 314 1.74 -1.27 23.98
C PRO A 314 2.83 -2.05 23.21
N ALA A 315 3.92 -2.37 23.90
CA ALA A 315 5.06 -3.09 23.32
C ALA A 315 4.65 -4.39 22.61
N GLU A 316 3.73 -5.13 23.23
CA GLU A 316 2.99 -6.19 22.56
C GLU A 316 1.90 -5.56 21.69
N GLY A 317 2.05 -5.65 20.37
CA GLY A 317 0.98 -5.26 19.46
C GLY A 317 1.20 -3.99 18.64
N LYS A 318 2.32 -3.30 18.84
CA LYS A 318 2.68 -2.07 18.12
C LYS A 318 3.05 -2.25 16.64
N VAL A 319 3.42 -3.45 16.21
CA VAL A 319 3.74 -3.72 14.81
C VAL A 319 2.45 -3.89 14.00
N PHE A 320 2.28 -3.03 12.99
CA PHE A 320 1.18 -3.04 12.05
C PHE A 320 1.68 -3.26 10.62
N ILE A 321 0.86 -3.96 9.84
CA ILE A 321 1.02 -4.11 8.40
C ILE A 321 0.13 -3.08 7.71
N LEU A 322 0.73 -2.25 6.86
CA LEU A 322 0.08 -1.14 6.18
C LEU A 322 -0.36 -1.48 4.77
N GLN A 323 0.34 -2.43 4.12
CA GLN A 323 0.05 -2.93 2.78
C GLN A 323 0.82 -4.24 2.56
N ALA A 324 0.26 -5.16 1.78
CA ALA A 324 0.99 -6.32 1.27
C ALA A 324 0.61 -6.57 -0.19
N ARG A 325 1.61 -6.90 -1.00
CA ARG A 325 1.44 -7.26 -2.41
C ARG A 325 2.48 -8.32 -2.83
N PRO A 326 2.20 -9.13 -3.85
CA PRO A 326 3.21 -10.03 -4.41
C PRO A 326 4.45 -9.26 -4.86
N GLU A 327 5.63 -9.80 -4.54
CA GLU A 327 6.90 -9.35 -5.10
C GLU A 327 6.97 -9.78 -6.57
N THR A 328 7.26 -8.86 -7.49
CA THR A 328 7.11 -9.10 -8.93
C THR A 328 8.41 -9.25 -9.72
N VAL A 329 9.56 -8.80 -9.19
CA VAL A 329 10.85 -8.83 -9.90
C VAL A 329 11.39 -10.26 -9.98
N TRP A 330 11.38 -11.00 -8.87
CA TRP A 330 11.91 -12.36 -8.81
C TRP A 330 10.84 -13.42 -8.97
N SER A 331 9.58 -13.13 -8.62
CA SER A 331 8.46 -14.06 -8.89
C SER A 331 8.18 -14.24 -10.38
N ALA A 332 8.53 -13.27 -11.24
CA ALA A 332 8.38 -13.37 -12.69
C ALA A 332 9.47 -14.22 -13.38
N LYS A 333 10.62 -14.45 -12.72
CA LYS A 333 11.64 -15.38 -13.23
C LYS A 333 11.13 -16.81 -13.03
N LYS A 334 10.68 -17.45 -14.12
CA LYS A 334 10.27 -18.87 -14.14
C LYS A 334 11.26 -19.73 -13.34
N LYS A 335 10.74 -20.60 -12.47
CA LYS A 335 11.51 -21.72 -11.91
C LYS A 335 12.01 -22.57 -13.07
N GLU A 336 13.30 -22.55 -13.36
CA GLU A 336 13.91 -23.71 -14.00
C GLU A 336 13.86 -24.85 -12.99
N SER A 337 13.05 -25.86 -13.29
CA SER A 337 13.01 -27.08 -12.49
C SER A 337 14.36 -27.78 -12.61
N VAL A 338 15.11 -27.86 -11.52
CA VAL A 338 16.36 -28.64 -11.46
C VAL A 338 16.08 -30.16 -11.47
N SER A 339 14.82 -30.58 -11.34
CA SER A 339 14.43 -31.98 -11.54
C SER A 339 14.08 -32.24 -13.01
N SER A 340 15.08 -32.57 -13.82
CA SER A 340 14.84 -33.49 -14.92
C SER A 340 14.39 -34.84 -14.33
N GLY A 341 13.45 -35.49 -15.02
CA GLY A 341 12.63 -36.56 -14.47
C GLY A 341 13.41 -37.77 -13.94
N GLN A 342 12.76 -38.42 -12.96
CA GLN A 342 12.98 -39.80 -12.48
C GLN A 342 14.43 -40.23 -12.28
N GLN A 343 14.93 -40.07 -11.05
CA GLN A 343 15.82 -41.06 -10.44
C GLN A 343 15.62 -41.06 -8.92
N ASP A 344 15.42 -42.25 -8.39
CA ASP A 344 14.97 -42.55 -7.03
C ASP A 344 15.90 -41.91 -5.98
N ALA A 345 15.36 -41.22 -4.98
CA ALA A 345 16.12 -40.42 -4.02
C ALA A 345 17.22 -41.23 -3.28
N LEU A 346 17.02 -42.54 -3.16
CA LEU A 346 17.96 -43.49 -2.57
C LEU A 346 19.24 -43.66 -3.42
N SER A 347 19.14 -43.55 -4.74
CA SER A 347 20.26 -43.71 -5.67
C SER A 347 21.25 -42.53 -5.62
N HIS A 348 20.73 -41.32 -5.37
CA HIS A 348 21.56 -40.11 -5.23
C HIS A 348 22.37 -40.10 -3.92
N ILE A 349 21.81 -40.62 -2.83
CA ILE A 349 22.47 -40.73 -1.53
C ILE A 349 23.57 -41.80 -1.55
N LEU A 350 23.31 -42.94 -2.20
CA LEU A 350 24.31 -44.00 -2.36
C LEU A 350 25.50 -43.56 -3.22
N ALA A 351 25.25 -42.79 -4.28
CA ALA A 351 26.30 -42.22 -5.13
C ALA A 351 27.20 -41.22 -4.38
N SER A 352 26.63 -40.38 -3.50
CA SER A 352 27.42 -39.41 -2.73
C SER A 352 28.25 -40.06 -1.62
N MET A 353 27.80 -41.20 -1.07
CA MET A 353 28.55 -41.95 -0.05
C MET A 353 29.72 -42.76 -0.65
N MET A 354 29.61 -43.23 -1.89
CA MET A 354 30.71 -43.97 -2.55
C MET A 354 31.81 -43.07 -3.13
N ALA A 355 31.56 -41.78 -3.27
CA ALA A 355 32.53 -40.79 -3.80
C ALA A 355 33.48 -40.19 -2.73
N GLY A 356 33.64 -40.85 -1.58
CA GLY A 356 34.56 -40.43 -0.52
C GLY A 356 36.03 -40.42 -0.99
N LYS A 357 36.63 -39.22 -1.01
CA LYS A 357 38.04 -38.93 -1.32
C LYS A 357 39.02 -39.90 -0.62
N LYS A 358 39.88 -40.55 -1.41
CA LYS A 358 41.19 -41.02 -0.92
C LYS A 358 42.05 -39.79 -0.61
N LEU A 359 42.47 -39.66 0.64
CA LEU A 359 43.56 -38.78 1.04
C LEU A 359 44.87 -39.33 0.48
N HIS A 360 45.56 -38.53 -0.33
CA HIS A 360 47.02 -38.55 -0.47
C HIS A 360 47.52 -37.11 -0.42
#